data_AF-A0A3A9HWF2-F1
#
_entry.id   AF-A0A3A9HWF2-F1
#
_cell.length_a   1.000
_cell.length_b   1.000
_cell.length_c   1.000
_cell.angle_alpha   90.00
_cell.angle_beta   90.00
_cell.angle_gamma   90.00
#
_symmetry.space_group_name_H-M   'P 1'
#
loop_
_entity.id
_entity.type
_entity.pdbx_description
1 polymer ?
#
loop_
_entity_poly.entity_id
_entity_poly.type
_entity_poly.pdbx_seq_one_letter_code
_entity_poly.pdbx_strand_id
1 'polypeptide(L)'
;MSGVTASRKIRAALLLKGHSLCSWAQAQGLNYRVVKVALSRYDGRSRRPSPGTKTLTIIEMLERETGVTICTEKAAPDCPRDEFQRRLLAVRAEAGLTAAQMAALLGMTPRAYCLYENGVKKVPLSLAVALARRGIDGTWFLLGEGAMGRLKMTGEGPVHLDKRDDAKGAQ
;
A
#
# COMPACT_ATOMS: atom_id res chain seq x y z
N MET A 1 -22.70 18.52 12.82
CA MET A 1 -21.77 19.64 12.57
C MET A 1 -20.77 19.20 11.50
N SER A 2 -20.89 19.68 10.28
CA SER A 2 -20.02 19.28 9.17
C SER A 2 -18.64 19.90 9.34
N GLY A 3 -17.69 19.13 9.89
CA GLY A 3 -16.30 19.56 10.04
C GLY A 3 -15.72 20.04 8.71
N VAL A 4 -14.95 21.14 8.75
CA VAL A 4 -14.28 21.69 7.57
C VAL A 4 -13.32 20.63 7.01
N THR A 5 -13.56 20.19 5.77
CA THR A 5 -12.75 19.14 5.13
C THR A 5 -11.32 19.60 4.85
N ALA A 6 -10.38 18.67 4.71
CA ALA A 6 -8.99 19.00 4.42
C ALA A 6 -8.87 19.74 3.09
N SER A 7 -9.68 19.40 2.08
CA SER A 7 -9.71 20.12 0.80
C SER A 7 -10.05 21.60 0.96
N ARG A 8 -10.99 21.95 1.85
CA ARG A 8 -11.33 23.36 2.11
C ARG A 8 -10.19 24.08 2.81
N LYS A 9 -9.56 23.44 3.79
CA LYS A 9 -8.39 23.99 4.50
C LYS A 9 -7.20 24.24 3.57
N ILE A 10 -6.90 23.31 2.65
CA ILE A 10 -5.86 23.46 1.63
C ILE A 10 -6.13 24.65 0.72
N ARG A 11 -7.36 24.77 0.22
CA ARG A 11 -7.73 25.90 -0.64
C ARG A 11 -7.58 27.22 0.11
N ALA A 12 -8.02 27.29 1.35
CA ALA A 12 -7.84 28.47 2.18
C ALA A 12 -6.34 28.80 2.39
N ALA A 13 -5.52 27.80 2.72
CA ALA A 13 -4.08 27.97 2.92
C ALA A 13 -3.35 28.44 1.64
N LEU A 14 -3.70 27.89 0.48
CA LEU A 14 -3.15 28.34 -0.79
C LEU A 14 -3.57 29.77 -1.13
N LEU A 15 -4.83 30.14 -0.85
CA LEU A 15 -5.32 31.50 -1.06
C LEU A 15 -4.58 32.52 -0.18
N LEU A 16 -4.29 32.18 1.08
CA LEU A 16 -3.46 33.01 1.96
C LEU A 16 -2.04 33.21 1.41
N LYS A 17 -1.56 32.28 0.58
CA LYS A 17 -0.28 32.36 -0.14
C LYS A 17 -0.39 33.02 -1.53
N GLY A 18 -1.56 33.54 -1.90
CA GLY A 18 -1.78 34.17 -3.20
C GLY A 18 -2.00 33.20 -4.36
N HIS A 19 -2.20 31.91 -4.10
CA HIS A 19 -2.42 30.89 -5.12
C HIS A 19 -3.85 30.33 -5.07
N SER A 20 -4.47 30.19 -6.24
CA SER A 20 -5.58 29.24 -6.39
C SER A 20 -5.04 27.82 -6.54
N LEU A 21 -5.85 26.80 -6.24
CA LEU A 21 -5.44 25.41 -6.46
C LEU A 21 -5.04 25.12 -7.92
N CYS A 22 -5.69 25.77 -8.88
CA CYS A 22 -5.37 25.66 -10.30
C CYS A 22 -4.02 26.31 -10.62
N SER A 23 -3.81 27.55 -10.16
CA SER A 23 -2.55 28.29 -10.35
C SER A 23 -1.38 27.57 -9.69
N TRP A 24 -1.57 27.04 -8.48
CA TRP A 24 -0.58 26.21 -7.81
C TRP A 24 -0.24 24.95 -8.63
N ALA A 25 -1.25 24.23 -9.14
CA ALA A 25 -1.02 23.04 -9.96
C ALA A 25 -0.22 23.37 -11.23
N GLN A 26 -0.54 24.47 -11.91
CA GLN A 26 0.19 24.94 -13.09
C GLN A 26 1.64 25.31 -12.77
N ALA A 27 1.89 26.01 -11.65
CA ALA A 27 3.23 26.38 -11.21
C ALA A 27 4.11 25.14 -10.92
N GLN A 28 3.50 24.03 -10.53
CA GLN A 28 4.17 22.75 -10.30
C GLN A 28 4.23 21.85 -11.55
N GLY A 29 3.78 22.31 -12.71
CA GLY A 29 3.71 21.51 -13.94
C GLY A 29 2.69 20.36 -13.87
N LEU A 30 1.70 20.44 -12.98
CA LEU A 30 0.71 19.40 -12.73
C LEU A 30 -0.62 19.70 -13.41
N ASN A 31 -1.32 18.66 -13.85
CA ASN A 31 -2.68 18.79 -14.36
C ASN A 31 -3.67 19.03 -13.19
N TYR A 32 -4.33 20.19 -13.19
CA TYR A 32 -5.33 20.56 -12.17
C TYR A 32 -6.42 19.51 -11.95
N ARG A 33 -6.89 18.83 -13.01
CA ARG A 33 -7.92 17.78 -12.87
C ARG A 33 -7.42 16.61 -12.02
N VAL A 34 -6.15 16.23 -12.19
CA VAL A 34 -5.51 15.16 -11.41
C VAL A 34 -5.38 15.58 -9.95
N VAL A 35 -4.95 16.82 -9.69
CA VAL A 35 -4.85 17.38 -8.32
C VAL A 35 -6.22 17.41 -7.64
N LYS A 36 -7.26 17.87 -8.35
CA LYS A 36 -8.64 17.90 -7.84
C LYS A 36 -9.16 16.51 -7.49
N VAL A 37 -8.90 15.51 -8.35
CA VAL A 37 -9.29 14.12 -8.11
C VAL A 37 -8.51 13.53 -6.92
N ALA A 38 -7.22 13.82 -6.80
CA ALA A 38 -6.40 13.38 -5.67
C ALA A 38 -6.96 13.90 -4.35
N LEU A 39 -7.26 15.20 -4.26
CA LEU A 39 -7.89 15.79 -3.08
C LEU A 39 -9.24 15.14 -2.77
N SER A 40 -10.16 15.10 -3.74
CA SER A 40 -11.49 14.53 -3.54
C SER A 40 -11.43 13.07 -3.04
N ARG A 41 -10.47 12.29 -3.55
CA ARG A 41 -10.35 10.88 -3.23
C ARG A 41 -9.79 10.62 -1.84
N TYR A 42 -8.87 11.47 -1.37
CA TYR A 42 -8.08 11.25 -0.16
C TYR A 42 -8.40 12.19 1.00
N ASP A 43 -9.25 13.21 0.80
CA ASP A 43 -9.72 14.12 1.83
C ASP A 43 -10.36 13.36 3.01
N GLY A 44 -9.71 13.40 4.17
CA GLY A 44 -10.18 12.75 5.39
C GLY A 44 -10.13 11.22 5.37
N ARG A 45 -9.45 10.62 4.38
CA ARG A 45 -9.25 9.17 4.35
C ARG A 45 -8.13 8.76 5.29
N SER A 46 -8.33 7.64 5.97
CA SER A 46 -7.31 6.97 6.79
C SER A 46 -6.24 6.26 5.96
N ARG A 47 -6.36 6.22 4.63
CA ARG A 47 -5.43 5.48 3.76
C ARG A 47 -4.70 6.43 2.84
N ARG A 48 -3.37 6.40 2.87
CA ARG A 48 -2.51 7.19 1.96
C ARG A 48 -2.34 6.46 0.61
N PRO A 49 -2.10 7.17 -0.52
CA PRO A 49 -1.76 6.51 -1.77
C PRO A 49 -0.45 5.71 -1.64
N SER A 50 -0.31 4.67 -2.48
CA SER A 50 0.89 3.84 -2.49
C SER A 50 2.18 4.64 -2.80
N PRO A 51 3.33 4.25 -2.22
CA PRO A 51 4.64 4.82 -2.57
C PRO A 51 4.93 4.72 -4.07
N GLY A 52 5.61 5.74 -4.61
CA GLY A 52 5.96 5.84 -6.04
C GLY A 52 4.81 6.26 -6.97
N THR A 53 3.60 6.49 -6.46
CA THR A 53 2.48 6.98 -7.29
C THR A 53 2.53 8.50 -7.43
N LYS A 54 2.17 9.02 -8.62
CA LYS A 54 2.02 10.47 -8.84
C LYS A 54 1.05 11.12 -7.85
N THR A 55 0.01 10.40 -7.44
CA THR A 55 -0.96 10.89 -6.46
C THR A 55 -0.34 11.10 -5.09
N LEU A 56 0.56 10.22 -4.65
CA LEU A 56 1.30 10.40 -3.41
C LEU A 56 2.15 11.67 -3.47
N THR A 57 2.91 11.87 -4.55
CA THR A 57 3.75 13.05 -4.74
C THR A 57 2.93 14.34 -4.67
N ILE A 58 1.76 14.38 -5.31
CA ILE A 58 0.86 15.54 -5.26
C ILE A 58 0.39 15.82 -3.83
N ILE A 59 -0.01 14.78 -3.09
CA ILE A 59 -0.47 14.92 -1.70
C ILE A 59 0.68 15.42 -0.82
N GLU A 60 1.88 14.87 -0.96
CA GLU A 60 3.06 15.30 -0.21
C GLU A 60 3.45 16.75 -0.49
N MET A 61 3.40 17.16 -1.76
CA MET A 61 3.66 18.55 -2.14
C MET A 61 2.63 19.50 -1.51
N LEU A 62 1.34 19.15 -1.53
CA LEU A 62 0.29 19.96 -0.92
C LEU A 62 0.41 20.03 0.59
N GLU A 63 0.70 18.92 1.26
CA GLU A 63 0.89 18.88 2.71
C GLU A 63 2.10 19.70 3.14
N ARG A 64 3.21 19.60 2.40
CA ARG A 64 4.42 20.41 2.64
C ARG A 64 4.15 21.90 2.45
N GLU A 65 3.42 22.25 1.40
CA GLU A 65 3.14 23.65 1.08
C GLU A 65 2.12 24.26 2.03
N THR A 66 1.06 23.54 2.38
CA THR A 66 -0.07 24.11 3.14
C THR A 66 -0.02 23.83 4.62
N GLY A 67 0.80 22.87 5.08
CA GLY A 67 0.79 22.36 6.44
C GLY A 67 -0.50 21.60 6.81
N VAL A 68 -1.41 21.38 5.87
CA VAL A 68 -2.68 20.70 6.09
C VAL A 68 -2.55 19.23 5.74
N THR A 69 -2.71 18.35 6.72
CA THR A 69 -2.78 16.89 6.48
C THR A 69 -4.04 16.53 5.70
N ILE A 70 -3.87 15.84 4.56
CA ILE A 70 -4.97 15.50 3.64
C ILE A 70 -5.55 14.15 3.99
N CYS A 71 -4.66 13.18 4.21
CA CYS A 71 -5.00 11.83 4.62
C CYS A 71 -4.12 11.44 5.80
N THR A 72 -4.76 10.86 6.82
CA THR A 72 -4.05 10.36 8.01
C THR A 72 -3.51 8.98 7.69
N GLU A 73 -2.33 8.95 7.10
CA GLU A 73 -1.40 7.83 7.14
C GLU A 73 -0.07 8.36 6.61
N LYS A 74 0.54 9.34 7.31
CA LYS A 74 1.99 9.23 7.45
C LYS A 74 2.14 7.85 8.06
N ALA A 75 2.53 6.85 7.27
CA ALA A 75 3.25 5.74 7.86
C ALA A 75 4.37 6.46 8.60
N ALA A 76 4.19 6.62 9.92
CA ALA A 76 5.30 6.93 10.76
C ALA A 76 6.37 5.92 10.31
N PRO A 77 7.63 6.34 10.13
CA PRO A 77 8.73 5.38 9.96
C PRO A 77 8.73 4.27 11.05
N ASP A 78 7.90 4.47 12.07
CA ASP A 78 7.75 3.81 13.36
C ASP A 78 6.30 3.37 13.65
N CYS A 79 5.39 3.34 12.66
CA CYS A 79 4.25 2.42 12.79
C CYS A 79 4.87 1.02 12.92
N PRO A 80 4.59 0.24 13.98
CA PRO A 80 5.09 -1.11 14.07
C PRO A 80 4.47 -1.86 12.91
N ARG A 81 5.17 -1.92 11.76
CA ARG A 81 4.96 -3.00 10.79
C ARG A 81 5.00 -4.23 11.67
N ASP A 82 3.88 -4.92 11.73
CA ASP A 82 3.80 -6.22 12.34
C ASP A 82 4.94 -7.08 11.71
N GLU A 83 5.47 -8.00 12.47
CA GLU A 83 6.78 -8.59 12.18
C GLU A 83 6.75 -9.31 10.82
N PHE A 84 5.59 -9.85 10.46
CA PHE A 84 5.32 -10.49 9.18
C PHE A 84 5.45 -9.55 7.98
N GLN A 85 5.01 -8.30 8.07
CA GLN A 85 5.11 -7.35 6.95
C GLN A 85 6.56 -6.95 6.72
N ARG A 86 7.34 -6.78 7.79
CA ARG A 86 8.79 -6.49 7.69
C ARG A 86 9.51 -7.64 7.00
N ARG A 87 9.21 -8.89 7.39
CA ARG A 87 9.82 -10.10 6.84
C ARG A 87 9.40 -10.34 5.39
N LEU A 88 8.14 -10.08 5.02
CA LEU A 88 7.69 -10.12 3.61
C LEU A 88 8.45 -9.14 2.72
N LEU A 89 8.64 -7.90 3.20
CA LEU A 89 9.38 -6.89 2.46
C LEU A 89 10.85 -7.27 2.33
N ALA A 90 11.45 -7.84 3.37
CA ALA A 90 12.83 -8.34 3.35
C ALA A 90 13.02 -9.46 2.31
N VAL A 91 12.13 -10.45 2.27
CA VAL A 91 12.16 -11.53 1.26
C VAL A 91 12.08 -10.95 -0.16
N ARG A 92 11.15 -10.02 -0.39
CA ARG A 92 10.99 -9.41 -1.71
C ARG A 92 12.21 -8.57 -2.11
N ALA A 93 12.80 -7.84 -1.16
CA ALA A 93 13.99 -7.03 -1.37
C ALA A 93 15.22 -7.90 -1.68
N GLU A 94 15.41 -9.01 -0.95
CA GLU A 94 16.49 -9.98 -1.20
C GLU A 94 16.37 -10.59 -2.60
N ALA A 95 15.14 -10.92 -3.03
CA ALA A 95 14.89 -11.47 -4.35
C ALA A 95 14.94 -10.42 -5.49
N GLY A 96 15.05 -9.13 -5.18
CA GLY A 96 15.04 -8.05 -6.18
C GLY A 96 13.73 -7.93 -6.97
N LEU A 97 12.62 -8.41 -6.42
CA LEU A 97 11.35 -8.50 -7.14
C LEU A 97 10.45 -7.28 -6.89
N THR A 98 9.67 -6.91 -7.91
CA THR A 98 8.52 -6.02 -7.74
C THR A 98 7.38 -6.75 -7.01
N ALA A 99 6.48 -5.99 -6.38
CA ALA A 99 5.31 -6.57 -5.71
C ALA A 99 4.43 -7.40 -6.67
N ALA A 100 4.33 -7.01 -7.94
CA ALA A 100 3.59 -7.75 -8.96
C ALA A 100 4.28 -9.08 -9.31
N GLN A 101 5.60 -9.09 -9.46
CA GLN A 101 6.37 -10.31 -9.72
C GLN A 101 6.32 -11.28 -8.54
N MET A 102 6.44 -10.77 -7.32
CA MET A 102 6.33 -11.58 -6.10
C MET A 102 4.92 -12.19 -5.97
N ALA A 103 3.88 -11.42 -6.26
CA ALA A 103 2.51 -11.92 -6.28
C ALA A 103 2.31 -13.03 -7.31
N ALA A 104 2.84 -12.85 -8.54
CA ALA A 104 2.79 -13.87 -9.58
C ALA A 104 3.52 -15.15 -9.17
N LEU A 105 4.72 -15.02 -8.58
CA LEU A 105 5.51 -16.14 -8.07
C LEU A 105 4.75 -16.94 -7.00
N LEU A 106 3.97 -16.25 -6.17
CA LEU A 106 3.16 -16.85 -5.09
C LEU A 106 1.75 -17.26 -5.53
N GLY A 107 1.41 -17.14 -6.82
CA GLY A 107 0.10 -17.54 -7.36
C GLY A 107 -1.06 -16.68 -6.86
N MET A 108 -0.84 -15.39 -6.60
CA MET A 108 -1.88 -14.46 -6.14
C MET A 108 -1.95 -13.17 -6.93
N THR A 109 -3.05 -12.45 -6.76
CA THR A 109 -3.20 -11.13 -7.40
C THR A 109 -2.23 -10.11 -6.78
N PRO A 110 -1.67 -9.17 -7.59
CA PRO A 110 -0.81 -8.09 -7.07
C PRO A 110 -1.50 -7.27 -5.98
N ARG A 111 -2.82 -7.07 -6.11
CA ARG A 111 -3.62 -6.35 -5.11
C ARG A 111 -3.63 -7.09 -3.76
N ALA A 112 -3.83 -8.41 -3.74
CA ALA A 112 -3.85 -9.18 -2.50
C ALA A 112 -2.49 -9.13 -1.80
N TYR A 113 -1.41 -9.36 -2.56
CA TYR A 113 -0.05 -9.28 -2.05
C TYR A 113 0.26 -7.91 -1.43
N CYS A 114 -0.06 -6.81 -2.13
CA CYS A 114 0.11 -5.46 -1.60
C CYS A 114 -0.71 -5.20 -0.32
N LEU A 115 -1.88 -5.81 -0.14
CA LEU A 115 -2.64 -5.64 1.10
C LEU A 115 -1.96 -6.30 2.29
N TYR A 116 -1.26 -7.42 2.08
CA TYR A 116 -0.47 -8.08 3.13
C TYR A 116 0.81 -7.31 3.43
N GLU A 117 1.59 -6.96 2.40
CA GLU A 117 2.87 -6.27 2.57
C GLU A 117 2.70 -4.89 3.23
N ASN A 118 1.60 -4.19 2.94
CA ASN A 118 1.31 -2.89 3.56
C ASN A 118 0.58 -3.00 4.92
N GLY A 119 0.32 -4.21 5.42
CA GLY A 119 -0.35 -4.43 6.71
C GLY A 119 -1.86 -4.10 6.73
N VAL A 120 -2.46 -3.81 5.57
CA VAL A 120 -3.92 -3.59 5.44
C VAL A 120 -4.70 -4.88 5.75
N LYS A 121 -4.09 -6.04 5.48
CA LYS A 121 -4.59 -7.35 5.87
C LYS A 121 -3.52 -8.11 6.63
N LYS A 122 -3.94 -8.89 7.63
CA LYS A 122 -3.07 -9.86 8.29
C LYS A 122 -2.55 -10.87 7.28
N VAL A 123 -1.30 -11.27 7.46
CA VAL A 123 -0.65 -12.29 6.63
C VAL A 123 -1.29 -13.64 6.93
N PRO A 124 -1.89 -14.33 5.94
CA PRO A 124 -2.46 -15.64 6.16
C PRO A 124 -1.33 -16.69 6.28
N LEU A 125 -1.53 -17.72 7.10
CA LEU A 125 -0.55 -18.81 7.26
C LEU A 125 -0.21 -19.50 5.94
N SER A 126 -1.16 -19.57 5.00
CA SER A 126 -0.93 -20.11 3.65
C SER A 126 0.14 -19.35 2.88
N LEU A 127 0.32 -18.05 3.13
CA LEU A 127 1.40 -17.26 2.55
C LEU A 127 2.77 -17.68 3.11
N ALA A 128 2.85 -17.90 4.43
CA ALA A 128 4.07 -18.40 5.07
C ALA A 128 4.46 -19.78 4.53
N VAL A 129 3.48 -20.68 4.36
CA VAL A 129 3.70 -22.01 3.75
C VAL A 129 4.18 -21.89 2.30
N ALA A 130 3.60 -20.97 1.52
CA ALA A 130 4.00 -20.75 0.13
C ALA A 130 5.45 -20.24 0.01
N LEU A 131 5.90 -19.41 0.96
CA LEU A 131 7.28 -18.95 1.08
C LEU A 131 8.21 -20.09 1.52
N ALA A 132 7.79 -20.91 2.48
CA ALA A 132 8.55 -22.06 2.96
C ALA A 132 8.84 -23.08 1.86
N ARG A 133 7.82 -23.39 1.05
CA ARG A 133 7.98 -24.24 -0.15
C ARG A 133 8.97 -23.68 -1.17
N ARG A 134 9.23 -22.38 -1.13
CA ARG A 134 10.18 -21.67 -1.99
C ARG A 134 11.52 -21.41 -1.29
N GLY A 135 11.83 -22.09 -0.19
CA GLY A 135 13.15 -22.02 0.44
C GLY A 135 13.36 -20.87 1.43
N ILE A 136 12.29 -20.14 1.78
CA ILE A 136 12.32 -19.22 2.92
C ILE A 136 12.16 -20.03 4.22
N ASP A 137 12.96 -19.74 5.23
CA ASP A 137 12.85 -20.43 6.50
C ASP A 137 11.54 -20.04 7.21
N GLY A 138 10.73 -21.04 7.54
CA GLY A 138 9.43 -20.83 8.19
C GLY A 138 9.56 -20.32 9.63
N THR A 139 10.60 -20.74 10.34
CA THR A 139 10.87 -20.33 11.73
C THR A 139 11.29 -18.86 11.76
N TRP A 140 12.18 -18.46 10.85
CA TRP A 140 12.53 -17.06 10.67
C TRP A 140 11.32 -16.23 10.26
N PHE A 141 10.50 -16.70 9.32
CA PHE A 141 9.36 -15.93 8.86
C PHE A 141 8.29 -15.76 9.95
N LEU A 142 8.01 -16.82 10.72
CA LEU A 142 6.95 -16.81 11.73
C LEU A 142 7.40 -16.21 13.07
N LEU A 143 8.60 -16.56 13.54
CA LEU A 143 9.11 -16.24 14.87
C LEU A 143 10.24 -15.21 14.85
N GLY A 144 10.92 -15.03 13.71
CA GLY A 144 12.05 -14.09 13.59
C GLY A 144 13.39 -14.68 13.98
N GLU A 145 13.43 -15.98 14.24
CA GLU A 145 14.62 -16.68 14.71
C GLU A 145 15.39 -17.30 13.54
N GLY A 146 16.72 -17.29 13.62
CA GLY A 146 17.57 -17.87 12.58
C GLY A 146 17.73 -16.99 11.33
N ALA A 147 18.01 -17.61 10.19
CA ALA A 147 18.27 -16.93 8.93
C ALA A 147 17.06 -17.05 7.99
N MET A 148 16.82 -16.04 7.15
CA MET A 148 15.68 -15.97 6.23
C MET A 148 15.57 -17.12 5.23
N GLY A 149 16.66 -17.79 4.91
CA GLY A 149 16.73 -18.64 3.72
C GLY A 149 16.81 -17.81 2.43
N ARG A 150 16.78 -18.49 1.29
CA ARG A 150 16.91 -17.86 -0.03
C ARG A 150 15.71 -18.26 -0.88
N LEU A 151 15.06 -17.26 -1.47
CA LEU A 151 13.91 -17.50 -2.33
C LEU A 151 14.31 -18.28 -3.60
N LYS A 152 13.69 -19.43 -3.82
CA LYS A 152 13.81 -20.24 -5.02
C LYS A 152 12.76 -19.80 -6.03
N MET A 153 13.23 -19.40 -7.21
CA MET A 153 12.37 -18.97 -8.33
C MET A 153 11.65 -20.15 -9.00
N THR A 154 12.10 -21.37 -8.75
CA THR A 154 11.50 -22.62 -9.22
C THR A 154 10.69 -23.26 -8.09
N GLY A 155 9.38 -23.21 -8.21
CA GLY A 155 8.44 -23.95 -7.37
C GLY A 155 7.27 -24.40 -8.22
N GLU A 156 6.81 -25.64 -8.03
CA GLU A 156 5.61 -26.17 -8.66
C GLU A 156 4.45 -25.17 -8.57
N GLY A 157 3.73 -25.05 -9.68
CA GLY A 157 2.61 -24.12 -9.86
C GLY A 157 1.53 -24.27 -8.79
N PRO A 158 0.59 -23.31 -8.73
CA PRO A 158 -0.36 -23.21 -7.63
C PRO A 158 -1.22 -24.47 -7.50
N VAL A 159 -1.33 -24.99 -6.28
CA VAL A 159 -2.49 -25.77 -5.87
C VAL A 159 -3.67 -24.80 -5.96
N HIS A 160 -4.51 -24.98 -6.96
CA HIS A 160 -5.76 -24.26 -7.12
C HIS A 160 -6.60 -24.55 -5.87
N LEU A 161 -6.60 -23.63 -4.90
CA LEU A 161 -7.56 -23.67 -3.80
C LEU A 161 -8.87 -23.20 -4.39
N ASP A 162 -9.59 -24.18 -4.94
CA ASP A 162 -10.95 -24.06 -5.41
C ASP A 162 -11.81 -23.44 -4.30
N LYS A 163 -12.42 -22.31 -4.62
CA LYS A 163 -13.29 -21.61 -3.69
C LYS A 163 -14.68 -22.22 -3.83
N ARG A 164 -14.98 -23.15 -2.92
CA ARG A 164 -16.33 -23.42 -2.40
C ARG A 164 -17.45 -23.43 -3.45
N ASP A 165 -17.74 -24.61 -3.96
CA ASP A 165 -19.12 -25.00 -4.28
C ASP A 165 -19.89 -25.22 -2.96
N ASP A 166 -20.26 -24.13 -2.29
CA ASP A 166 -21.30 -24.17 -1.25
C ASP A 166 -22.58 -23.54 -1.81
N ALA A 167 -23.43 -24.44 -2.29
CA ALA A 167 -24.89 -24.47 -2.16
C ALA A 167 -25.66 -23.14 -2.13
N LYS A 168 -26.52 -22.95 -3.15
CA LYS A 168 -27.91 -22.53 -2.93
C LYS A 168 -28.86 -23.41 -3.75
N GLY A 169 -29.48 -24.36 -3.06
CA GLY A 169 -30.81 -24.84 -3.39
C GLY A 169 -31.86 -24.10 -2.55
N ALA A 170 -33.12 -24.22 -2.98
CA ALA A 170 -34.38 -23.67 -2.44
C ALA A 170 -34.62 -22.17 -2.77
N GLN A 171 -35.71 -21.76 -3.42
CA GLN A 171 -37.01 -22.39 -3.72
C GLN A 171 -37.46 -22.04 -5.14
#